data_AF-A0A920AE86-F1
#
_entry.id   AF-A0A920AE86-F1
#
_cell.length_a   1.000
_cell.length_b   1.000
_cell.length_c   1.000
_cell.angle_alpha   90.00
_cell.angle_beta   90.00
_cell.angle_gamma   90.00
#
_symmetry.space_group_name_H-M   'P 1'
#
loop_
_entity.id
_entity.type
_entity.pdbx_description
1 polymer ?
#
loop_
_entity_poly.entity_id
_entity_poly.type
_entity_poly.pdbx_seq_one_letter_code
_entity_poly.pdbx_strand_id
1 'polypeptide(L)' 'MNEYLDASSDDLGSEENEFEIKLRPAAFDDFSGQQKVVDNLEVLFLHRIKEVML' A
#
# COMPACT_ATOMS: atom_id res chain seq x y z
N MET A 1 8.21 7.90 -16.84
CA MET A 1 7.09 7.33 -16.05
C MET A 1 6.43 6.28 -16.92
N ASN A 2 6.09 5.12 -16.35
CA ASN A 2 5.35 4.08 -17.06
C ASN A 2 3.87 4.50 -17.02
N GLU A 3 3.22 4.56 -18.17
CA GLU A 3 1.79 4.93 -18.31
C GLU A 3 0.84 3.98 -17.57
N TYR A 4 1.29 2.76 -17.26
CA TYR A 4 0.56 1.76 -16.48
C TYR A 4 0.84 1.82 -14.97
N LEU A 5 1.65 2.78 -14.52
CA LEU A 5 1.98 2.98 -13.11
C LEU A 5 1.44 4.33 -12.62
N ASP A 6 0.24 4.71 -13.06
CA ASP A 6 -0.50 5.76 -12.37
C ASP A 6 -1.29 5.15 -11.22
N ALA A 7 -0.93 5.54 -10.00
CA ALA A 7 -1.64 5.15 -8.78
C ALA A 7 -2.70 6.18 -8.38
N SER A 8 -2.93 7.22 -9.21
CA SER A 8 -4.03 8.15 -9.04
C SER A 8 -5.36 7.41 -9.24
N SER A 9 -6.37 7.79 -8.46
CA SER A 9 -7.74 7.28 -8.61
C SER A 9 -8.59 8.24 -9.46
N ASP A 10 -7.96 9.18 -10.16
CA ASP A 10 -8.62 10.32 -10.80
C ASP A 10 -9.55 9.88 -11.95
N ASP A 11 -9.26 8.73 -12.56
CA ASP A 11 -10.04 8.15 -13.67
C ASP A 11 -11.09 7.11 -13.22
N LEU A 12 -11.20 6.79 -11.92
CA LEU A 12 -12.12 5.75 -11.42
C LEU A 12 -13.51 6.30 -11.11
N GLY A 13 -14.55 5.57 -11.54
CA GLY A 13 -15.93 5.81 -11.09
C GLY A 13 -16.14 5.50 -9.61
N SER A 14 -17.23 5.98 -9.00
CA SER A 14 -17.48 5.77 -7.55
C SER A 14 -17.53 4.30 -7.14
N GLU A 15 -18.15 3.44 -7.95
CA GLU A 15 -18.24 2.00 -7.68
C GLU A 15 -16.88 1.29 -7.83
N GLU A 16 -16.10 1.64 -8.87
CA GLU A 16 -14.76 1.11 -9.08
C GLU A 16 -13.79 1.53 -7.97
N ASN A 17 -13.93 2.77 -7.49
CA ASN A 17 -13.16 3.28 -6.36
C ASN A 17 -13.47 2.50 -5.07
N GLU A 18 -14.76 2.30 -4.76
CA GLU A 18 -15.15 1.48 -3.62
C GLU A 18 -14.67 0.03 -3.72
N PHE A 19 -14.67 -0.53 -4.93
CA PHE A 19 -14.17 -1.88 -5.19
C PHE A 19 -12.65 -1.96 -5.02
N GLU A 20 -11.91 -1.01 -5.57
CA GLU A 20 -10.44 -0.92 -5.46
C GLU A 20 -10.01 -0.78 -4.00
N ILE A 21 -10.65 0.11 -3.22
CA ILE A 21 -10.38 0.26 -1.78
C ILE A 21 -10.57 -1.07 -1.04
N LYS A 22 -11.62 -1.83 -1.36
CA LYS A 22 -11.90 -3.12 -0.72
C LYS A 22 -10.90 -4.22 -1.09
N LEU A 23 -10.20 -4.08 -2.22
CA LEU A 23 -9.18 -5.03 -2.67
C LEU A 23 -7.77 -4.69 -2.19
N ARG A 24 -7.55 -3.52 -1.59
CA ARG A 24 -6.23 -3.15 -1.06
C ARG A 24 -5.80 -4.10 0.06
N PRO A 25 -4.53 -4.50 0.11
CA PRO A 25 -3.94 -5.23 1.24
C PRO A 25 -4.20 -4.50 2.57
N ALA A 26 -4.68 -5.22 3.59
CA ALA A 26 -4.97 -4.66 4.91
C ALA A 26 -3.80 -4.85 5.88
N ALA A 27 -2.98 -5.87 5.65
CA ALA A 27 -1.77 -6.19 6.39
C ALA A 27 -0.58 -6.43 5.45
N PHE A 28 0.65 -6.43 6.00
CA PHE A 28 1.86 -6.72 5.23
C PHE A 28 1.84 -8.12 4.60
N ASP A 29 1.23 -9.10 5.26
CA ASP A 29 1.11 -10.48 4.78
C ASP A 29 0.13 -10.63 3.59
N ASP A 30 -0.73 -9.63 3.34
CA ASP A 30 -1.67 -9.64 2.21
C ASP A 30 -1.00 -9.27 0.87
N PHE A 31 0.25 -8.80 0.90
CA PHE A 31 0.99 -8.45 -0.32
C PHE A 31 1.50 -9.71 -1.03
N SER A 32 1.10 -9.89 -2.29
CA SER A 32 1.59 -10.98 -3.15
C SER A 32 2.71 -10.52 -4.08
N GLY A 33 3.95 -10.50 -3.57
CA GLY A 33 5.15 -10.24 -4.36
C GLY A 33 6.05 -9.16 -3.78
N GLN A 34 7.22 -8.98 -4.40
CA GLN A 34 8.24 -8.01 -3.96
C GLN A 34 8.61 -8.10 -2.47
N GLN A 35 8.76 -9.32 -1.94
CA GLN A 35 8.97 -9.57 -0.50
C GLN A 35 10.02 -8.63 0.13
N LYS A 36 11.18 -8.46 -0.52
CA LYS A 36 12.25 -7.58 -0.03
C LYS A 36 11.80 -6.11 0.16
N VAL A 37 10.91 -5.61 -0.68
CA VAL A 37 10.35 -4.26 -0.56
C VAL A 37 9.39 -4.18 0.62
N VAL A 38 8.51 -5.19 0.75
CA VAL A 38 7.55 -5.30 1.86
C VAL A 38 8.29 -5.36 3.20
N ASP A 39 9.32 -6.20 3.33
CA ASP A 39 10.15 -6.33 4.53
C ASP A 39 10.78 -4.98 4.94
N ASN A 40 11.28 -4.21 3.96
CA ASN A 40 11.86 -2.89 4.24
C ASN A 40 10.82 -1.89 4.74
N LEU A 41 9.60 -1.93 4.19
CA LEU A 41 8.51 -1.04 4.60
C LEU A 41 8.04 -1.36 6.02
N GLU A 42 7.95 -2.64 6.38
CA GLU A 42 7.58 -3.07 7.73
C GLU A 42 8.59 -2.57 8.77
N VAL A 43 9.89 -2.76 8.52
CA VAL A 43 10.97 -2.28 9.41
C VAL A 43 10.89 -0.76 9.59
N LEU A 44 10.69 -0.02 8.50
CA LEU A 44 10.55 1.44 8.54
C LEU A 44 9.34 1.86 9.40
N PHE A 45 8.19 1.23 9.18
CA PHE A 45 6.95 1.55 9.90
C PHE A 45 7.06 1.25 11.40
N LEU A 46 7.58 0.07 11.76
CA LEU A 46 7.83 -0.32 13.16
C LEU A 46 8.81 0.63 13.85
N HIS A 47 9.86 1.05 13.14
CA HIS A 47 10.81 2.02 13.66
C HIS A 47 10.14 3.37 13.94
N ARG A 48 9.31 3.88 13.02
CA ARG A 48 8.56 5.14 13.21
C ARG A 48 7.57 5.07 14.37
N ILE A 49 6.88 3.94 14.56
CA ILE A 49 5.97 3.75 15.70
C ILE A 49 6.72 3.85 17.04
N LYS A 50 7.91 3.24 17.15
CA LYS A 50 8.72 3.30 18.37
C LYS A 50 9.17 4.72 18.71
N GLU A 51 9.50 5.53 17.71
CA GLU A 51 9.91 6.93 17.88
C GLU A 51 8.77 7.84 18.34
N VAL A 52 7.52 7.51 18.02
CA VAL A 52 6.33 8.31 18.41
C VAL A 52 5.82 7.92 19.80
N MET A 53 6.05 6.68 20.24
CA MET A 53 5.62 6.18 21.55
C MET A 53 6.63 6.42 22.69
N LEU A 54 7.82 6.95 22.39
CA LEU A 54 8.86 7.35 23.34
C LEU A 54 8.91 8.88 23.49
#